data_AF-A0A924XH06-F1
#
_entry.id   AF-A0A924XH06-F1
#
_cell.length_a   1.000
_cell.length_b   1.000
_cell.length_c   1.000
_cell.angle_alpha   90.00
_cell.angle_beta   90.00
_cell.angle_gamma   90.00
#
_symmetry.space_group_name_H-M   'P 1'
#
loop_
_entity.id
_entity.type
_entity.pdbx_description
1 polymer ?
#
loop_
_entity_poly.entity_id
_entity_poly.type
_entity_poly.pdbx_seq_one_letter_code
_entity_poly.pdbx_strand_id
1 'polypeptide(L)'
;MATKGENLQSFKIADTRKPTVQGRKQSNQDDSGDSRSLGFARIERILENENHSTIKEKLTVLLDAVAEYEDGASAAKEKAAVKRAVIAIERAAELMAYLFQTKDELLEESRQGKAPK
;
A
#
# COMPACT_ATOMS: atom_id res chain seq x y z
N MET A 1 20.93 -37.61 -34.16
CA MET A 1 22.34 -37.37 -33.79
C MET A 1 22.43 -35.99 -33.16
N ALA A 2 22.59 -35.92 -31.84
CA ALA A 2 22.87 -34.67 -31.13
C ALA A 2 24.36 -34.65 -30.78
N THR A 3 25.02 -33.50 -30.96
CA THR A 3 26.07 -32.97 -30.05
C THR A 3 26.78 -31.80 -30.71
N LYS A 4 26.63 -30.61 -30.12
CA LYS A 4 27.75 -29.82 -29.56
C LYS A 4 27.20 -28.50 -29.05
N GLY A 5 26.88 -28.47 -27.76
CA GLY A 5 26.72 -27.24 -27.02
C GLY A 5 28.07 -26.58 -26.89
N GLU A 6 28.31 -25.54 -27.69
CA GLU A 6 29.44 -24.65 -27.53
C GLU A 6 29.18 -23.69 -26.35
N ASN A 7 30.12 -23.70 -25.41
CA ASN A 7 30.47 -22.61 -24.51
C ASN A 7 29.39 -22.09 -23.54
N LEU A 8 29.06 -22.90 -22.54
CA LEU A 8 28.65 -22.37 -21.23
C LEU A 8 29.89 -22.33 -20.34
N GLN A 9 30.48 -21.13 -20.20
CA GLN A 9 31.57 -20.89 -19.25
C GLN A 9 31.09 -21.25 -17.84
N SER A 10 31.69 -22.29 -17.26
CA SER A 10 31.45 -22.69 -15.90
C SER A 10 31.98 -21.63 -14.94
N PHE A 11 31.10 -20.79 -14.40
CA PHE A 11 31.42 -19.96 -13.24
C PHE A 11 31.55 -20.88 -12.02
N LYS A 12 32.77 -21.05 -11.52
CA LYS A 12 33.02 -21.69 -10.22
C LYS A 12 32.41 -20.79 -9.14
N ILE A 13 31.23 -21.14 -8.64
CA ILE A 13 30.65 -20.54 -7.42
C ILE A 13 31.45 -21.09 -6.24
N ALA A 14 32.63 -20.53 -6.01
CA ALA A 14 33.48 -20.84 -4.88
C ALA A 14 33.14 -19.90 -3.72
N ASP A 15 31.92 -19.98 -3.18
CA ASP A 15 31.63 -19.64 -1.77
C ASP A 15 30.19 -20.06 -1.43
N THR A 16 29.98 -21.30 -1.02
CA THR A 16 28.70 -21.76 -0.45
C THR A 16 28.63 -21.43 1.03
N ARG A 17 28.81 -20.15 1.38
CA ARG A 17 28.33 -19.64 2.68
C ARG A 17 26.82 -19.48 2.61
N LYS A 18 26.10 -20.48 3.12
CA LYS A 18 24.66 -20.37 3.38
C LYS A 18 24.43 -19.12 4.26
N PRO A 19 23.68 -18.10 3.81
CA PRO A 19 23.24 -17.05 4.71
C PRO A 19 22.33 -17.70 5.75
N THR A 20 22.82 -17.83 6.97
CA THR A 20 22.05 -18.38 8.07
C THR A 20 21.15 -17.25 8.56
N VAL A 21 19.98 -17.11 7.96
CA VAL A 21 18.93 -16.21 8.47
C VAL A 21 18.40 -16.89 9.73
N GLN A 22 18.91 -16.48 10.90
CA GLN A 22 18.28 -16.82 12.17
C GLN A 22 16.86 -16.27 12.14
N GLY A 23 15.91 -17.15 11.82
CA GLY A 23 14.49 -16.85 11.86
C GLY A 23 14.14 -16.34 13.24
N ARG A 24 13.69 -15.08 13.31
CA ARG A 24 13.07 -14.55 14.51
C ARG A 24 11.81 -15.38 14.73
N LYS A 25 11.81 -16.16 15.81
CA LYS A 25 10.70 -16.99 16.27
C LYS A 25 9.49 -16.09 16.51
N GLN A 26 8.55 -16.03 15.56
CA GLN A 26 7.23 -15.45 15.80
C GLN A 26 6.40 -16.53 16.51
N SER A 27 5.98 -16.20 17.73
CA SER A 27 5.07 -16.99 18.53
C SER A 27 3.71 -17.09 17.83
N ASN A 28 3.20 -18.32 17.70
CA ASN A 28 1.78 -18.59 17.49
C ASN A 28 0.96 -17.79 18.50
N GLN A 29 0.03 -16.98 18.02
CA GLN A 29 -1.10 -16.54 18.83
C GLN A 29 -2.34 -16.39 17.93
N ASP A 30 -3.20 -17.39 18.10
CA ASP A 30 -4.64 -17.46 17.89
C ASP A 30 -5.24 -17.05 16.54
N ASP A 31 -5.56 -18.11 15.80
CA ASP A 31 -6.55 -18.25 14.75
C ASP A 31 -7.95 -17.90 15.32
N SER A 32 -8.31 -16.62 15.26
CA SER A 32 -9.69 -16.18 15.19
C SER A 32 -9.87 -15.63 13.79
N GLY A 33 -10.83 -16.19 13.04
CA GLY A 33 -11.05 -15.96 11.61
C GLY A 33 -11.39 -14.52 11.18
N ASP A 34 -10.48 -13.58 11.44
CA ASP A 34 -10.41 -12.32 10.73
C ASP A 34 -9.53 -12.54 9.50
N SER A 35 -10.13 -12.41 8.33
CA SER A 35 -9.44 -12.20 7.06
C SER A 35 -8.67 -10.87 7.07
N ARG A 36 -7.71 -10.69 7.98
CA ARG A 36 -6.79 -9.57 8.00
C ARG A 36 -5.93 -9.69 6.76
N SER A 37 -6.10 -8.79 5.80
CA SER A 37 -5.30 -8.85 4.59
C SER A 37 -3.84 -8.56 4.98
N LEU A 38 -2.93 -9.38 4.48
CA LEU A 38 -1.49 -9.24 4.75
C LEU A 38 -0.89 -7.95 4.15
N GLY A 39 -1.64 -7.21 3.34
CA GLY A 39 -1.11 -6.13 2.50
C GLY A 39 -1.12 -4.75 3.14
N PHE A 40 -2.18 -4.37 3.86
CA PHE A 40 -2.46 -2.95 4.14
C PHE A 40 -3.07 -2.66 5.51
N ALA A 41 -2.50 -3.22 6.57
CA ALA A 41 -2.98 -3.06 7.95
C ALA A 41 -3.27 -1.61 8.39
N ARG A 42 -2.52 -0.63 7.86
CA ARG A 42 -2.78 0.80 8.16
C ARG A 42 -4.06 1.30 7.50
N ILE A 43 -4.32 0.92 6.24
CA ILE A 43 -5.49 1.35 5.50
C ILE A 43 -6.73 0.65 6.05
N GLU A 44 -6.64 -0.63 6.39
CA GLU A 44 -7.72 -1.37 7.04
C GLU A 44 -8.13 -0.73 8.36
N ARG A 45 -7.16 -0.44 9.24
CA ARG A 45 -7.43 0.26 10.50
C ARG A 45 -8.14 1.59 10.27
N ILE A 46 -7.73 2.31 9.24
CA ILE A 46 -8.34 3.59 8.88
C ILE A 46 -9.79 3.39 8.41
N LEU A 47 -10.06 2.42 7.54
CA LEU A 47 -11.41 2.09 7.08
C LEU A 47 -12.32 1.57 8.20
N GLU A 48 -11.76 0.93 9.22
CA GLU A 48 -12.51 0.40 10.37
C GLU A 48 -12.82 1.45 11.43
N ASN A 49 -11.86 2.32 11.75
CA ASN A 49 -11.92 3.21 12.91
C ASN A 49 -12.25 4.66 12.55
N GLU A 50 -12.09 5.06 11.29
CA GLU A 50 -12.33 6.43 10.85
C GLU A 50 -13.49 6.51 9.86
N ASN A 51 -14.16 7.65 9.86
CA ASN A 51 -15.21 7.96 8.89
C ASN A 51 -14.61 8.67 7.67
N HIS A 52 -15.24 8.49 6.50
CA HIS A 52 -14.84 9.15 5.26
C HIS A 52 -14.65 10.68 5.42
N SER A 53 -15.55 11.34 6.16
CA SER A 53 -15.49 12.79 6.44
C SER A 53 -14.20 13.19 7.17
N THR A 54 -13.78 12.42 8.17
CA THR A 54 -12.56 12.70 8.96
C THR A 54 -11.30 12.58 8.11
N ILE A 55 -11.26 11.63 7.19
CA ILE A 55 -10.12 11.46 6.29
C ILE A 55 -10.06 12.58 5.27
N LYS A 56 -11.22 12.97 4.73
CA LYS A 56 -11.32 14.10 3.82
C LYS A 56 -10.79 15.37 4.48
N GLU A 57 -11.18 15.65 5.72
CA GLU A 57 -10.67 16.78 6.49
C GLU A 57 -9.14 16.72 6.67
N LYS A 58 -8.59 15.56 7.05
CA LYS A 58 -7.13 15.38 7.18
C LYS A 58 -6.38 15.62 5.87
N LEU A 59 -6.93 15.17 4.75
CA LEU A 59 -6.34 15.38 3.42
C LEU A 59 -6.44 16.85 2.99
N THR A 60 -7.54 17.54 3.33
CA THR A 60 -7.67 18.99 3.12
C THR A 60 -6.62 19.77 3.91
N VAL A 61 -6.42 19.46 5.19
CA VAL A 61 -5.37 20.10 6.02
C VAL A 61 -3.98 19.89 5.41
N LEU A 62 -3.69 18.70 4.87
CA LEU A 62 -2.43 18.43 4.19
C LEU A 62 -2.30 19.22 2.87
N LEU A 63 -3.39 19.38 2.13
CA LEU A 63 -3.39 20.18 0.90
C LEU A 63 -3.11 21.65 1.20
N ASP A 64 -3.74 22.20 2.23
CA ASP A 64 -3.53 23.58 2.68
C ASP A 64 -2.07 23.79 3.13
N ALA A 65 -1.51 22.86 3.90
CA ALA A 65 -0.09 22.91 4.30
C ALA A 65 0.88 22.83 3.09
N VAL A 66 0.53 22.07 2.06
CA VAL A 66 1.32 22.00 0.82
C VAL A 66 1.20 23.31 0.02
N ALA A 67 0.03 23.96 0.02
CA ALA A 67 -0.17 25.26 -0.61
C ALA A 67 0.64 26.36 0.10
N GLU A 68 0.65 26.39 1.44
CA GLU A 68 1.51 27.30 2.20
C GLU A 68 3.00 27.09 1.89
N TYR A 69 3.43 25.84 1.70
CA TYR A 69 4.79 25.53 1.28
C TYR A 69 5.08 25.97 -0.16
N GLU A 70 4.08 25.94 -1.05
CA GLU A 70 4.21 26.42 -2.43
C GLU A 70 4.51 27.92 -2.48
N ASP A 71 3.83 28.72 -1.65
CA ASP A 71 4.02 30.16 -1.56
C ASP A 71 5.43 30.54 -1.10
N GLY A 72 6.05 29.69 -0.26
CA GLY A 72 7.43 29.85 0.19
C GLY A 72 8.49 29.23 -0.73
N ALA A 73 8.10 28.42 -1.72
CA ALA A 73 9.02 27.64 -2.55
C ALA A 73 9.69 28.50 -3.63
N SER A 74 11.01 28.67 -3.52
CA SER A 74 11.79 29.45 -4.49
C SER A 74 12.56 28.56 -5.47
N ALA A 75 13.01 27.38 -5.02
CA ALA A 75 13.82 26.49 -5.84
C ALA A 75 12.97 25.61 -6.76
N ALA A 76 13.48 25.33 -7.97
CA ALA A 76 12.79 24.46 -8.93
C ALA A 76 12.52 23.05 -8.38
N LYS A 77 13.41 22.52 -7.52
CA LYS A 77 13.22 21.22 -6.86
C LYS A 77 12.07 21.22 -5.86
N GLU A 78 11.88 22.32 -5.14
CA GLU A 78 10.80 22.50 -4.16
C GLU A 78 9.46 22.55 -4.89
N LYS A 79 9.35 23.37 -5.94
CA LYS A 79 8.14 23.44 -6.78
C LYS A 79 7.77 22.08 -7.39
N ALA A 80 8.76 21.30 -7.83
CA ALA A 80 8.53 19.94 -8.32
C ALA A 80 8.09 18.96 -7.22
N ALA A 81 8.59 19.14 -5.99
CA ALA A 81 8.16 18.36 -4.83
C ALA A 81 6.72 18.68 -4.43
N VAL A 82 6.35 19.97 -4.37
CA VAL A 82 4.98 20.44 -4.12
C VAL A 82 4.00 19.82 -5.11
N LYS A 83 4.27 19.93 -6.41
CA LYS A 83 3.40 19.34 -7.45
C LYS A 83 3.20 17.83 -7.26
N ARG A 84 4.26 17.10 -6.90
CA ARG A 84 4.15 15.65 -6.61
C ARG A 84 3.36 15.39 -5.34
N ALA A 85 3.49 16.22 -4.32
CA ALA A 85 2.74 16.11 -3.08
C ALA A 85 1.24 16.34 -3.32
N VAL A 86 0.87 17.39 -4.08
CA VAL A 86 -0.53 17.64 -4.47
C VAL A 86 -1.14 16.44 -5.18
N ILE A 87 -0.48 15.93 -6.23
CA ILE A 87 -0.95 14.76 -6.99
C ILE A 87 -1.09 13.53 -6.09
N ALA A 88 -0.16 13.33 -5.14
CA ALA A 88 -0.22 12.20 -4.21
C ALA A 88 -1.41 12.33 -3.24
N ILE A 89 -1.72 13.54 -2.76
CA ILE A 89 -2.86 13.80 -1.88
C ILE A 89 -4.18 13.58 -2.64
N GLU A 90 -4.30 14.08 -3.87
CA GLU A 90 -5.47 13.88 -4.72
C GLU A 90 -5.72 12.38 -4.97
N ARG A 91 -4.69 11.63 -5.37
CA ARG A 91 -4.81 10.18 -5.58
C ARG A 91 -5.15 9.43 -4.31
N ALA A 92 -4.63 9.86 -3.16
CA ALA A 92 -4.99 9.27 -1.87
C ALA A 92 -6.46 9.53 -1.54
N ALA A 93 -6.98 10.72 -1.84
CA ALA A 93 -8.39 11.05 -1.64
C ALA A 93 -9.30 10.17 -2.51
N GLU A 94 -8.98 10.02 -3.79
CA GLU A 94 -9.71 9.15 -4.73
C GLU A 94 -9.73 7.70 -4.27
N LEU A 95 -8.56 7.17 -3.88
CA LEU A 95 -8.45 5.79 -3.40
C LEU A 95 -9.28 5.57 -2.12
N MET A 96 -9.20 6.49 -1.15
CA MET A 96 -9.96 6.34 0.09
C MET A 96 -11.47 6.44 -0.16
N ALA A 97 -11.91 7.36 -1.03
CA ALA A 97 -13.31 7.47 -1.41
C ALA A 97 -13.82 6.17 -2.06
N TYR A 98 -13.05 5.60 -2.99
CA TYR A 98 -13.37 4.31 -3.60
C TYR A 98 -13.48 3.19 -2.56
N LEU A 99 -12.50 3.09 -1.64
CA LEU A 99 -12.51 2.05 -0.61
C LEU A 99 -13.70 2.16 0.36
N PHE A 100 -14.09 3.38 0.76
CA PHE A 100 -15.29 3.56 1.57
C PHE A 100 -16.55 3.19 0.80
N GLN A 101 -16.68 3.63 -0.45
CA GLN A 101 -17.82 3.27 -1.29
C GLN A 101 -17.94 1.75 -1.45
N THR A 102 -16.84 1.06 -1.78
CA THR A 102 -16.84 -0.40 -1.92
C THR A 102 -17.17 -1.10 -0.60
N LYS A 103 -16.71 -0.57 0.54
CA LYS A 103 -17.08 -1.10 1.86
C LYS A 103 -18.59 -0.98 2.09
N ASP A 104 -19.18 0.16 1.76
CA ASP A 104 -20.62 0.39 1.91
C ASP A 104 -21.43 -0.54 1.00
N GLU A 105 -21.02 -0.69 -0.27
CA GLU A 105 -21.63 -1.62 -1.23
C GLU A 105 -21.60 -3.07 -0.73
N LEU A 106 -20.45 -3.55 -0.23
CA LEU A 106 -20.32 -4.90 0.33
C LEU A 106 -21.18 -5.10 1.59
N LEU A 107 -21.29 -4.07 2.44
CA LEU A 107 -22.17 -4.11 3.60
C LEU A 107 -23.65 -4.18 3.17
N GLU A 108 -24.04 -3.46 2.12
CA GLU A 108 -25.40 -3.55 1.57
C GLU A 108 -25.68 -4.93 0.95
N GLU A 109 -24.75 -5.49 0.17
CA GLU A 109 -24.88 -6.83 -0.41
C GLU A 109 -24.99 -7.91 0.67
N SER A 110 -24.16 -7.83 1.72
CA SER A 110 -24.22 -8.77 2.84
C SER A 110 -25.54 -8.69 3.63
N ARG A 111 -26.15 -7.50 3.71
CA ARG A 111 -27.47 -7.28 4.34
C ARG A 111 -28.63 -7.77 3.48
N GLN A 112 -28.47 -7.78 2.16
CA GLN A 112 -29.50 -8.20 1.22
C GLN A 112 -29.55 -9.72 0.95
N GLY A 113 -28.63 -10.52 1.50
CA GLY A 113 -28.70 -11.99 1.41
C GLY A 113 -28.67 -12.52 -0.04
N LYS A 114 -28.15 -11.74 -0.99
CA LYS A 114 -27.96 -12.20 -2.36
C LYS A 114 -26.69 -13.04 -2.40
N ALA A 115 -26.87 -14.36 -2.32
CA ALA A 115 -25.84 -15.30 -2.73
C ALA A 115 -25.39 -14.94 -4.16
N PRO A 116 -24.07 -14.86 -4.42
CA PRO A 116 -23.56 -14.58 -5.76
C PRO A 116 -24.02 -15.70 -6.71
N LYS A 117 -24.55 -15.30 -7.87
CA LYS A 117 -24.79 -16.19 -9.02
C LYS A 117 -23.56 -16.24 -9.90
#